data_AF-A0A352Y3C9-F1
#
_entry.id   AF-A0A352Y3C9-F1
#
_cell.length_a   1.000
_cell.length_b   1.000
_cell.length_c   1.000
_cell.angle_alpha   90.00
_cell.angle_beta   90.00
_cell.angle_gamma   90.00
#
_symmetry.space_group_name_H-M   'P 1'
#
loop_
_entity.id
_entity.type
_entity.pdbx_description
1 polymer ?
#
loop_
_entity_poly.entity_id
_entity_poly.type
_entity_poly.pdbx_seq_one_letter_code
_entity_poly.pdbx_strand_id
1 'polypeptide(L)'
;NQAKEWQVTLVLKGACTIIAAPDGRARINWQANPALATAGTGDVLAGMIAGLLAQKVATFDAACAAVYLHVAASDLVSAQIGHTGLLASDLLTQIPVAITRLKEQRGRG
;
A
#
# COMPACT_ATOMS: atom_id res chain seq x y z
N ASN A 1 -10.25 -18.27 -9.13
CA ASN A 1 -9.60 -16.98 -8.82
C ASN A 1 -10.71 -15.98 -8.52
N GLN A 2 -10.88 -15.62 -7.24
CA GLN A 2 -11.99 -14.78 -6.74
C GLN A 2 -12.03 -13.40 -7.40
N ALA A 3 -10.87 -12.81 -7.74
CA ALA A 3 -10.82 -11.52 -8.46
C ALA A 3 -11.51 -11.59 -9.83
N LYS A 4 -11.31 -12.70 -10.55
CA LYS A 4 -11.97 -12.96 -11.84
C LYS A 4 -13.46 -13.28 -11.66
N GLU A 5 -13.81 -14.04 -10.64
CA GLU A 5 -15.20 -14.41 -10.37
C GLU A 5 -16.07 -13.20 -10.00
N TRP A 6 -15.54 -12.28 -9.18
CA TRP A 6 -16.26 -11.09 -8.74
C TRP A 6 -16.06 -9.89 -9.66
N GLN A 7 -15.22 -9.99 -10.69
CA GLN A 7 -14.87 -8.89 -11.61
C GLN A 7 -14.31 -7.65 -10.87
N VAL A 8 -13.41 -7.88 -9.91
CA VAL A 8 -12.80 -6.83 -9.09
C VAL A 8 -11.28 -6.90 -9.08
N THR A 9 -10.64 -5.76 -8.80
CA THR A 9 -9.27 -5.77 -8.28
C THR A 9 -9.32 -6.12 -6.81
N LEU A 10 -8.76 -7.27 -6.43
CA LEU A 10 -8.74 -7.78 -5.07
C LEU A 10 -7.38 -7.49 -4.42
N VAL A 11 -7.39 -6.82 -3.26
CA VAL A 11 -6.21 -6.64 -2.40
C VAL A 11 -6.37 -7.54 -1.18
N LEU A 12 -5.66 -8.68 -1.18
CA LEU A 12 -5.67 -9.63 -0.09
C LEU A 12 -4.50 -9.34 0.85
N LYS A 13 -4.81 -8.73 2.01
CA LYS A 13 -3.82 -8.45 3.07
C LYS A 13 -3.41 -9.74 3.79
N GLY A 14 -2.15 -9.80 4.18
CA GLY A 14 -1.56 -10.90 4.96
C GLY A 14 -0.06 -10.65 5.17
N ALA A 15 0.68 -11.71 5.54
CA ALA A 15 2.15 -11.65 5.63
C ALA A 15 2.83 -11.31 4.29
N CYS A 16 2.14 -11.53 3.17
CA CYS A 16 2.44 -10.92 1.89
C CYS A 16 1.13 -10.40 1.32
N THR A 17 1.11 -9.16 0.84
CA THR A 17 -0.12 -8.61 0.23
C THR A 17 -0.19 -9.03 -1.23
N ILE A 18 -1.30 -9.65 -1.62
CA ILE A 18 -1.55 -10.06 -3.01
C ILE A 18 -2.53 -9.06 -3.64
N ILE A 19 -2.17 -8.53 -4.81
CA ILE A 19 -3.05 -7.70 -5.64
C ILE A 19 -3.38 -8.51 -6.89
N ALA A 20 -4.65 -8.83 -7.09
CA ALA A 20 -5.12 -9.60 -8.26
C ALA A 20 -6.18 -8.81 -9.03
N ALA A 21 -6.02 -8.72 -10.35
CA ALA A 21 -6.98 -8.12 -11.27
C ALA A 21 -7.92 -9.16 -11.88
N PRO A 22 -9.11 -8.75 -12.36
CA PRO A 22 -10.06 -9.68 -12.98
C PRO A 22 -9.59 -10.21 -14.34
N ASP A 23 -8.66 -9.49 -15.00
CA ASP A 23 -8.04 -9.86 -16.27
C ASP A 23 -6.89 -10.87 -16.14
N GLY A 24 -6.61 -11.34 -14.92
CA GLY A 24 -5.58 -12.35 -14.64
C GLY A 24 -4.22 -11.77 -14.25
N ARG A 25 -4.03 -10.44 -14.26
CA ARG A 25 -2.81 -9.84 -13.69
C ARG A 25 -2.76 -10.09 -12.17
N ALA A 26 -1.56 -10.31 -11.65
CA ALA A 26 -1.31 -10.37 -10.22
C ALA A 26 0.04 -9.73 -9.87
N ARG A 27 0.12 -9.20 -8.66
CA ARG A 27 1.35 -8.75 -8.00
C ARG A 27 1.35 -9.22 -6.56
N ILE A 28 2.55 -9.48 -6.04
CA ILE A 28 2.77 -9.81 -4.64
C ILE A 28 3.70 -8.75 -4.08
N ASN A 29 3.27 -8.11 -3.00
CA ASN A 29 4.15 -7.32 -2.17
C ASN A 29 4.69 -8.22 -1.05
N TRP A 30 5.94 -8.65 -1.22
CA TRP A 30 6.66 -9.51 -0.27
C TRP A 30 7.07 -8.76 1.00
N GLN A 31 7.13 -7.44 0.93
CA GLN A 31 7.46 -6.60 2.08
C GLN A 31 6.27 -6.59 3.05
N ALA A 32 6.53 -6.99 4.28
CA ALA A 32 5.59 -6.87 5.37
C ALA A 32 6.27 -6.20 6.55
N ASN A 33 5.59 -5.22 7.11
CA ASN A 33 6.00 -4.59 8.36
C ASN A 33 4.95 -5.01 9.43
N PRO A 34 5.35 -5.75 10.48
CA PRO A 34 4.45 -6.16 11.55
C PRO A 34 3.71 -4.99 12.22
N ALA A 35 4.29 -3.78 12.18
CA ALA A 35 3.65 -2.58 12.69
C ALA A 35 2.33 -2.23 11.97
N LEU A 36 2.10 -2.76 10.76
CA LEU A 36 0.84 -2.59 10.03
C LEU A 36 -0.29 -3.47 10.54
N ALA A 37 -0.03 -4.39 11.49
CA ALA A 37 -1.04 -5.19 12.16
C ALA A 37 -1.81 -4.43 13.26
N THR A 38 -1.76 -3.09 13.25
CA THR A 38 -2.56 -2.22 14.11
C THR A 38 -3.92 -1.89 13.48
N ALA A 39 -4.94 -1.65 14.31
CA ALA A 39 -6.24 -1.16 13.88
C ALA A 39 -6.13 0.16 13.08
N GLY A 40 -6.96 0.31 12.04
CA GLY A 40 -7.04 1.52 11.22
C GLY A 40 -6.03 1.63 10.07
N THR A 41 -4.94 0.84 10.04
CA THR A 41 -3.99 0.87 8.91
C THR A 41 -4.63 0.40 7.60
N GLY A 42 -5.64 -0.47 7.68
CA GLY A 42 -6.47 -0.86 6.55
C GLY A 42 -7.26 0.31 5.94
N ASP A 43 -7.77 1.21 6.78
CA ASP A 43 -8.51 2.39 6.33
C ASP A 43 -7.59 3.39 5.65
N VAL A 44 -6.37 3.55 6.16
CA VAL A 44 -5.32 4.36 5.51
C VAL A 44 -5.01 3.81 4.13
N LEU A 45 -4.77 2.50 4.00
CA LEU A 45 -4.54 1.86 2.70
C LEU A 45 -5.73 2.07 1.73
N ALA A 46 -6.96 1.87 2.20
CA ALA A 46 -8.16 2.08 1.40
C ALA A 46 -8.27 3.55 0.92
N GLY A 47 -7.99 4.51 1.81
CA GLY A 47 -7.96 5.93 1.48
C GLY A 47 -6.89 6.29 0.45
N MET A 48 -5.70 5.68 0.54
CA MET A 48 -4.64 5.84 -0.47
C MET A 48 -5.07 5.31 -1.84
N ILE A 49 -5.71 4.13 -1.89
CA ILE A 49 -6.25 3.57 -3.14
C ILE A 49 -7.31 4.53 -3.72
N ALA A 50 -8.26 4.98 -2.90
CA ALA A 50 -9.30 5.91 -3.32
C ALA A 50 -8.72 7.24 -3.85
N GLY A 51 -7.70 7.79 -3.17
CA GLY A 51 -7.02 9.01 -3.60
C GLY A 51 -6.29 8.87 -4.94
N LEU A 52 -5.70 7.71 -5.22
CA LEU A 52 -5.08 7.41 -6.53
C LEU A 52 -6.13 7.20 -7.63
N LEU A 53 -7.23 6.52 -7.31
CA LEU A 53 -8.38 6.38 -8.23
C LEU A 53 -8.98 7.74 -8.60
N ALA A 54 -9.12 8.65 -7.63
CA ALA A 54 -9.58 10.02 -7.87
C ALA A 54 -8.66 10.81 -8.81
N GLN A 55 -7.36 10.46 -8.85
CA GLN A 55 -6.37 10.99 -9.79
C GLN A 55 -6.37 10.27 -11.14
N LYS A 56 -7.36 9.39 -11.41
CA LYS A 56 -7.51 8.60 -12.64
C LYS A 56 -6.42 7.56 -12.89
N VAL A 57 -5.71 7.13 -11.83
CA VAL A 57 -4.81 5.98 -11.93
C VAL A 57 -5.65 4.71 -12.14
N ALA A 58 -5.23 3.83 -13.05
CA ALA A 58 -5.92 2.57 -13.30
C ALA A 58 -6.01 1.73 -12.01
N THR A 59 -7.15 1.06 -11.78
CA THR A 59 -7.47 0.43 -10.49
C THR A 59 -6.40 -0.53 -9.98
N PHE A 60 -5.88 -1.39 -10.86
CA PHE A 60 -4.82 -2.33 -10.51
C PHE A 60 -3.52 -1.62 -10.11
N ASP A 61 -3.14 -0.57 -10.84
CA ASP A 61 -1.93 0.19 -10.58
C ASP A 61 -2.07 1.05 -9.32
N ALA A 62 -3.26 1.61 -9.08
CA ALA A 62 -3.60 2.32 -7.86
C ALA A 62 -3.46 1.41 -6.63
N ALA A 63 -4.00 0.19 -6.70
CA ALA A 63 -3.87 -0.81 -5.65
C ALA A 63 -2.39 -1.19 -5.42
N CYS A 64 -1.63 -1.47 -6.48
CA CYS A 64 -0.21 -1.82 -6.36
C CYS A 64 0.61 -0.67 -5.74
N ALA A 65 0.42 0.56 -6.21
CA ALA A 65 1.14 1.72 -5.72
C ALA A 65 0.78 2.04 -4.27
N ALA A 66 -0.50 1.97 -3.89
CA ALA A 66 -0.93 2.19 -2.52
C ALA A 66 -0.35 1.15 -1.56
N VAL A 67 -0.36 -0.15 -1.91
CA VAL A 67 0.23 -1.21 -1.07
C VAL A 67 1.72 -0.98 -0.87
N TYR A 68 2.45 -0.65 -1.93
CA TYR A 68 3.88 -0.35 -1.84
C TYR A 68 4.15 0.86 -0.93
N LEU A 69 3.47 1.98 -1.19
CA LEU A 69 3.65 3.22 -0.43
C LEU A 69 3.22 3.08 1.04
N HIS A 70 2.22 2.26 1.32
CA HIS A 70 1.75 1.99 2.67
C HIS A 70 2.81 1.26 3.51
N VAL A 71 3.50 0.27 2.91
CA VAL A 71 4.64 -0.39 3.57
C VAL A 71 5.83 0.55 3.70
N ALA A 72 6.18 1.28 2.63
CA ALA A 72 7.26 2.25 2.68
C ALA A 72 7.03 3.33 3.76
N ALA A 73 5.81 3.84 3.92
CA ALA A 73 5.45 4.77 4.98
C ALA A 73 5.58 4.13 6.37
N SER A 74 5.19 2.86 6.53
CA SER A 74 5.36 2.15 7.79
C SER A 74 6.82 1.94 8.17
N ASP A 75 7.71 1.71 7.19
CA ASP A 75 9.14 1.57 7.46
C ASP A 75 9.77 2.89 7.92
N LEU A 76 9.29 4.03 7.42
CA LEU A 76 9.69 5.36 7.90
C LEU A 76 9.29 5.58 9.35
N VAL A 77 8.07 5.22 9.73
CA VAL A 77 7.61 5.30 11.13
C VAL A 77 8.40 4.33 12.00
N SER A 78 8.57 3.09 11.55
CA SER A 78 9.28 2.06 12.32
C SER A 78 10.75 2.38 12.53
N ALA A 79 11.40 3.10 11.61
CA ALA A 79 12.75 3.60 11.82
C ALA A 79 12.86 4.62 12.97
N GLN A 80 11.76 5.25 13.37
CA GLN A 80 11.72 6.26 14.43
C GLN A 80 11.32 5.67 15.79
N ILE A 81 10.30 4.80 15.80
CA ILE A 81 9.67 4.32 17.04
C ILE A 81 9.74 2.80 17.24
N GLY A 82 10.30 2.07 16.27
CA GLY A 82 10.30 0.60 16.25
C GLY A 82 9.01 0.01 15.66
N HIS A 83 8.84 -1.31 15.83
CA HIS A 83 7.71 -2.06 15.24
C HIS A 83 6.48 -2.15 16.13
N THR A 84 6.55 -1.64 17.36
CA THR A 84 5.47 -1.72 18.34
C THR A 84 4.87 -0.33 18.56
N GLY A 85 3.55 -0.24 18.60
CA GLY A 85 2.85 1.00 18.94
C GLY A 85 2.61 1.96 17.78
N LEU A 86 2.89 1.57 16.52
CA LEU A 86 2.51 2.35 15.34
C LEU A 86 0.99 2.50 15.30
N LEU A 87 0.53 3.74 15.25
CA LEU A 87 -0.86 4.12 15.04
C LEU A 87 -1.10 4.43 13.56
N ALA A 88 -2.33 4.23 13.09
CA ALA A 88 -2.71 4.56 11.73
C ALA A 88 -2.46 6.05 11.39
N SER A 89 -2.60 6.95 12.36
CA SER A 89 -2.31 8.38 12.23
C SER A 89 -0.84 8.68 11.93
N ASP A 90 0.09 7.84 12.40
CA ASP A 90 1.52 8.07 12.22
C ASP A 90 1.91 7.92 10.75
N LEU A 91 1.23 7.02 10.03
CA LEU A 91 1.41 6.81 8.60
C LEU A 91 1.08 8.06 7.77
N LEU A 92 0.08 8.84 8.18
CA LEU A 92 -0.43 9.97 7.40
C LEU A 92 0.67 10.99 7.09
N THR A 93 1.54 11.27 8.05
CA THR A 93 2.66 12.21 7.90
C THR A 93 3.79 11.65 7.03
N GLN A 94 3.93 10.32 6.98
CA GLN A 94 5.01 9.65 6.24
C GLN A 94 4.63 9.29 4.79
N ILE A 95 3.34 9.25 4.44
CA ILE A 95 2.88 8.97 3.06
C ILE A 95 3.48 9.97 2.05
N PRO A 96 3.41 11.31 2.23
CA PRO A 96 4.03 12.25 1.30
C PRO A 96 5.54 12.05 1.17
N VAL A 97 6.22 11.73 2.26
CA VAL A 97 7.67 11.45 2.29
C VAL A 97 7.99 10.21 1.46
N ALA A 98 7.23 9.12 1.63
CA ALA A 98 7.38 7.90 0.85
C ALA A 98 7.16 8.14 -0.65
N ILE A 99 6.16 8.95 -1.02
CA ILE A 99 5.89 9.33 -2.41
C ILE A 99 7.08 10.11 -3.01
N THR A 100 7.61 11.09 -2.27
CA THR A 100 8.77 11.88 -2.73
C THR A 100 9.98 10.99 -2.96
N ARG A 101 10.31 10.10 -2.01
CA ARG A 101 11.43 9.14 -2.16
C ARG A 101 11.28 8.25 -3.39
N LEU A 102 10.07 7.75 -3.65
CA LEU A 102 9.80 6.94 -4.84
C LEU A 102 10.02 7.73 -6.14
N LYS A 103 9.61 8.99 -6.19
CA LYS A 103 9.84 9.87 -7.37
C LYS A 103 11.32 10.14 -7.60
N GLU A 104 12.07 10.41 -6.54
CA GLU A 104 13.53 10.66 -6.63
C GLU A 104 14.30 9.43 -7.11
N GLN A 105 13.91 8.23 -6.68
CA GLN A 105 14.51 6.97 -7.14
C GLN A 105 14.29 6.76 -8.65
N ARG A 106 13.15 7.18 -9.20
CA ARG A 106 12.87 7.09 -10.65
C ARG A 106 13.60 8.14 -11.48
N GLY A 107 13.95 9.29 -10.90
CA GLY A 107 14.71 10.35 -11.58
C GLY A 107 16.22 10.11 -11.64
N ARG A 108 16.72 9.03 -11.03
CA ARG A 108 18.14 8.61 -11.03
C ARG A 108 18.45 7.50 -12.04
N GLY A 109 17.51 7.18 -12.93
CA GLY A 109 17.63 6.15 -13.97
C GLY A 109 17.62 6.74 -15.37
#